data_AF-A0A8S9JFL5-F1
#
_entry.id   AF-A0A8S9JFL5-F1
#
_cell.length_a   1.000
_cell.length_b   1.000
_cell.length_c   1.000
_cell.angle_alpha   90.00
_cell.angle_beta   90.00
_cell.angle_gamma   90.00
#
_symmetry.space_group_name_H-M   'P 1'
#
loop_
_entity.id
_entity.type
_entity.pdbx_description
1 polymer ?
#
loop_
_entity_poly.entity_id
_entity_poly.type
_entity_poly.pdbx_seq_one_letter_code
_entity_poly.pdbx_strand_id
1 'polypeptide(L)' 'MAGANSGTRRQKPNILITGTPGTGKSTTASALAEATNLKHICVGDLVKEKSLHDGWDDQFESHVINEDLVSFQ' A
#
# COMPACT_ATOMS: atom_id res chain seq x y z
N MET A 1 3.96 32.60 21.05
CA MET A 1 5.02 31.77 20.45
C MET A 1 4.35 30.49 19.93
N ALA A 2 3.86 30.49 18.69
CA ALA A 2 3.22 29.31 18.07
C ALA A 2 4.26 28.63 17.17
N GLY A 3 4.60 27.38 17.49
CA GLY A 3 5.60 26.60 16.76
C GLY A 3 5.17 26.36 15.31
N ALA A 4 6.08 26.66 14.39
CA ALA A 4 5.91 26.39 12.97
C ALA A 4 5.86 24.88 12.75
N ASN A 5 4.67 24.36 12.42
CA ASN A 5 4.52 22.99 11.95
C ASN A 5 4.94 22.96 10.46
N SER A 6 6.24 22.93 10.19
CA SER A 6 6.80 22.84 8.83
C SER A 6 6.84 21.39 8.32
N GLY A 7 5.80 20.61 8.61
CA GLY A 7 5.59 19.32 7.94
C GLY A 7 5.14 19.62 6.52
N THR A 8 5.96 19.27 5.52
CA THR A 8 5.63 19.42 4.10
C THR A 8 4.22 18.89 3.82
N ARG A 9 3.24 19.80 3.68
CA ARG A 9 1.86 19.42 3.43
C ARG A 9 1.83 18.76 2.06
N ARG A 10 1.62 17.43 2.03
CA ARG A 10 1.50 16.69 0.78
C ARG A 10 0.40 17.36 -0.05
N GLN A 11 0.77 17.82 -1.25
CA GLN A 11 -0.15 18.52 -2.15
C GLN A 11 -1.20 17.57 -2.75
N LYS A 12 -0.95 16.26 -2.66
CA LYS A 12 -1.85 15.21 -3.14
C LYS A 12 -2.16 14.23 -2.00
N PRO A 13 -3.40 13.68 -1.93
CA PRO A 13 -3.79 12.72 -0.92
C PRO A 13 -3.15 11.34 -1.16
N ASN A 14 -3.03 10.56 -0.08
CA ASN A 14 -2.74 9.12 -0.16
C ASN A 14 -4.06 8.36 -0.06
N ILE A 15 -4.26 7.38 -0.93
CA ILE A 15 -5.51 6.61 -1.01
C ILE A 15 -5.18 5.13 -0.77
N LEU A 16 -5.81 4.54 0.23
CA LEU A 16 -5.73 3.10 0.51
C LEU A 16 -6.97 2.41 -0.05
N ILE A 17 -6.77 1.47 -0.97
CA ILE A 17 -7.84 0.63 -1.52
C ILE A 17 -7.70 -0.76 -0.92
N THR A 18 -8.68 -1.16 -0.10
CA THR A 18 -8.71 -2.44 0.61
C THR A 18 -10.05 -3.15 0.40
N GLY A 19 -10.13 -4.42 0.78
CA GLY A 19 -11.28 -5.31 0.52
C GLY A 19 -10.84 -6.75 0.28
N THR A 20 -11.78 -7.69 0.38
CA THR A 20 -11.52 -9.13 0.19
C THR A 20 -10.86 -9.44 -1.16
N PRO A 21 -10.00 -10.47 -1.26
CA PRO A 21 -9.43 -10.91 -2.54
C PRO A 21 -10.51 -11.08 -3.63
N GLY A 22 -10.18 -10.78 -4.89
CA GLY A 22 -11.11 -10.90 -6.02
C GLY A 22 -12.11 -9.76 -6.23
N THR A 23 -12.23 -8.78 -5.32
CA THR A 23 -13.18 -7.65 -5.43
C THR A 23 -12.79 -6.54 -6.44
N GLY A 24 -11.71 -6.72 -7.20
CA GLY A 24 -11.31 -5.77 -8.25
C GLY A 24 -10.48 -4.56 -7.80
N LYS A 25 -9.94 -4.56 -6.58
CA LYS A 25 -9.11 -3.47 -6.02
C LYS A 25 -8.01 -2.98 -6.95
N SER A 26 -7.21 -3.89 -7.51
CA SER A 26 -6.10 -3.54 -8.41
C SER A 26 -6.61 -2.86 -9.68
N THR A 27 -7.76 -3.29 -10.20
CA THR A 27 -8.43 -2.68 -11.35
C THR A 27 -8.87 -1.25 -11.04
N THR A 28 -9.54 -1.05 -9.89
CA THR A 28 -9.96 0.29 -9.44
C THR A 28 -8.76 1.21 -9.19
N ALA A 29 -7.70 0.68 -8.58
CA ALA A 29 -6.50 1.44 -8.27
C ALA A 29 -5.75 1.89 -9.54
N SER A 30 -5.67 1.02 -10.57
CA SER A 30 -5.09 1.37 -11.87
C SER A 30 -5.88 2.47 -12.57
N ALA A 31 -7.21 2.31 -12.67
CA ALA A 31 -8.08 3.30 -13.28
C ALA A 31 -8.03 4.67 -12.55
N LEU A 32 -7.95 4.64 -11.22
CA LEU A 32 -7.82 5.85 -10.42
C LEU A 32 -6.48 6.55 -10.67
N ALA A 33 -5.38 5.81 -10.75
CA ALA A 33 -4.06 6.38 -11.01
C ALA A 33 -3.97 7.03 -12.39
N GLU A 34 -4.53 6.39 -13.42
CA GLU A 34 -4.66 6.96 -14.76
C GLU A 34 -5.47 8.26 -14.78
N ALA A 35 -6.58 8.31 -14.03
CA ALA A 35 -7.46 9.47 -13.99
C ALA A 35 -6.93 10.65 -13.14
N THR A 36 -6.11 10.38 -12.12
CA THR A 36 -5.72 11.39 -11.11
C THR A 36 -4.25 11.77 -11.14
N ASN A 37 -3.47 11.18 -12.05
CA ASN A 37 -2.02 11.35 -12.14
C ASN A 37 -1.34 11.07 -10.76
N LEU A 38 -1.89 10.08 -10.05
CA LEU A 38 -1.37 9.53 -8.80
C LEU A 38 -0.55 8.27 -9.10
N LYS A 39 0.42 7.98 -8.22
CA LYS A 39 1.20 6.75 -8.34
C LYS A 39 0.42 5.58 -7.73
N HIS A 40 -0.01 4.63 -8.56
CA HIS A 40 -0.50 3.35 -8.06
C HIS A 40 0.68 2.54 -7.48
N ILE A 41 0.50 2.04 -6.26
CA ILE A 41 1.44 1.11 -5.61
C ILE A 41 0.64 -0.11 -5.18
N CYS A 42 0.90 -1.25 -5.81
CA CYS A 42 0.34 -2.53 -5.39
C CYS A 42 1.18 -3.08 -4.23
N VAL A 43 0.59 -3.12 -3.02
CA VAL A 43 1.30 -3.56 -1.82
C VAL A 43 1.70 -5.04 -1.93
N GLY A 44 0.87 -5.89 -2.53
CA GLY A 44 1.18 -7.31 -2.71
C GLY A 44 2.43 -7.53 -3.57
N ASP A 45 2.59 -6.77 -4.64
CA ASP A 45 3.78 -6.84 -5.50
C ASP A 45 5.01 -6.28 -4.77
N LEU A 46 4.84 -5.19 -4.03
CA LEU A 46 5.91 -4.60 -3.22
C LEU A 46 6.43 -5.56 -2.14
N VAL A 47 5.52 -6.28 -1.47
CA VAL A 47 5.85 -7.27 -0.44
C VAL A 47 6.57 -8.48 -1.06
N LYS A 48 6.16 -8.91 -2.26
CA LYS A 48 6.86 -9.95 -3.02
C LYS A 48 8.27 -9.52 -3.43
N GLU A 49 8.39 -8.33 -4.03
CA GLU A 49 9.65 -7.77 -4.53
C GLU A 49 10.67 -7.51 -3.41
N LYS A 50 10.21 -6.97 -2.27
CA LYS A 50 11.06 -6.69 -1.11
C LYS A 50 11.21 -7.87 -0.15
N SER A 51 10.63 -9.03 -0.48
CA SER A 51 10.60 -10.22 0.41
C SER A 51 10.15 -9.90 1.84
N LEU A 52 9.18 -8.98 2.00
CA LEU A 52 8.63 -8.55 3.29
C LEU A 52 7.52 -9.48 3.80
N HIS A 53 7.64 -10.78 3.51
CA HIS A 53 6.68 -11.80 3.87
C HIS A 53 7.41 -13.01 4.43
N ASP A 54 6.93 -13.53 5.55
CA ASP A 54 7.52 -14.69 6.24
C ASP A 54 6.94 -16.02 5.76
N GLY A 55 5.97 -15.99 4.84
CA GLY A 55 5.35 -17.18 4.30
C GLY A 55 4.12 -16.87 3.45
N TRP A 56 3.69 -17.86 2.69
CA TRP A 56 2.41 -17.88 2.01
C TRP A 56 1.42 -18.67 2.88
N ASP A 57 0.26 -18.10 3.15
CA ASP A 57 -0.82 -18.76 3.85
C ASP A 57 -1.77 -19.41 2.83
N ASP A 58 -1.67 -20.73 2.70
CA ASP A 58 -2.53 -21.53 1.82
C ASP A 58 -4.01 -21.54 2.25
N GLN A 59 -4.35 -21.20 3.51
CA GLN A 59 -5.74 -21.14 3.95
C GLN A 59 -6.45 -19.86 3.51
N PHE A 60 -5.71 -18.74 3.44
CA PHE A 60 -6.26 -17.44 3.07
C PHE A 60 -5.82 -16.96 1.68
N GLU A 61 -5.08 -17.79 0.95
CA GLU A 61 -4.47 -17.47 -0.35
C GLU A 61 -3.76 -16.10 -0.34
N SER A 62 -3.03 -15.82 0.73
CA SER A 62 -2.42 -14.51 0.99
C SER A 62 -1.03 -14.64 1.59
N HIS A 63 -0.16 -13.68 1.31
CA HIS A 63 1.13 -13.57 1.99
C HIS A 63 0.93 -13.12 3.45
N VAL A 64 1.60 -13.80 4.37
CA VAL A 64 1.71 -13.37 5.78
C VAL A 64 2.71 -12.23 5.83
N ILE A 65 2.22 -11.01 5.99
CA ILE A 65 3.05 -9.82 6.13
C ILE A 65 3.68 -9.87 7.53
N ASN A 66 5.01 -9.84 7.59
CA ASN A 66 5.70 -9.71 8.87
C ASN A 66 5.74 -8.22 9.26
N GLU A 67 4.95 -7.87 10.27
CA GLU A 67 4.82 -6.50 10.79
C GLU A 67 6.13 -5.96 11.40
N ASP A 68 7.04 -6.83 11.87
CA ASP A 68 8.31 -6.43 12.48
C ASP A 68 9.31 -5.93 11.42
N LEU A 69 9.34 -6.53 10.23
CA LEU A 69 10.21 -6.09 9.13
C LEU A 69 9.80 -4.73 8.54
N VAL A 70 8.51 -4.38 8.63
CA VAL A 70 7.98 -3.11 8.11
C VAL A 70 8.39 -1.91 8.97
N SER A 71 8.78 -2.13 10.23
CA SER A 71 9.13 -1.06 11.17
C SER A 71 10.56 -0.51 11.02
N PHE A 72 11.43 -1.15 10.24
CA PHE A 72 12.88 -0.83 10.17
C PHE A 72 13.37 -0.30 8.81
N GLN A 73 12.50 0.17 7.90
CA GLN A 73 12.92 0.73 6.61
C GLN A 73 12.37 2.14 6.32
#